data_AF-A0A2V8FJS3-F1
#
_entry.id   AF-A0A2V8FJS3-F1
#
_cell.length_a   1.000
_cell.length_b   1.000
_cell.length_c   1.000
_cell.angle_alpha   90.00
_cell.angle_beta   90.00
_cell.angle_gamma   90.00
#
_symmetry.space_group_name_H-M   'P 1'
#
loop_
_entity.id
_entity.type
_entity.pdbx_description
1 polymer ?
#
loop_
_entity_poly.entity_id
_entity_poly.type
_entity_poly.pdbx_seq_one_letter_code
_entity_poly.pdbx_strand_id
1 'polypeptide(L)'
;MKLTREDVVLIARMMPWRVVLPVAKRVIPLSTLVSVMELPRRFLERRPLREKRVASLAHRVSGLGARSPANCLERSLLAYRFLSEMGAGPRLVLGVRKQGATVEGHAWVEVDGRAMGEPAPQDLGYAPTTSFAASAPR
;
A
#
# COMPACT_ATOMS: atom_id res chain seq x y z
N MET A 1 23.21 1.74 -2.94
CA MET A 1 22.06 2.63 -2.66
C MET A 1 22.29 3.22 -1.27
N LYS A 2 22.65 4.51 -1.16
CA LYS A 2 22.93 5.15 0.14
C LYS A 2 21.60 5.33 0.88
N LEU A 3 21.36 4.54 1.94
CA LEU A 3 20.21 4.74 2.83
C LEU A 3 20.45 6.03 3.63
N THR A 4 19.54 6.98 3.51
CA THR A 4 19.57 8.24 4.28
C THR A 4 19.00 8.02 5.68
N ARG A 5 19.30 8.88 6.66
CA ARG A 5 18.72 8.79 8.01
C ARG A 5 17.18 8.81 7.99
N GLU A 6 16.60 9.55 7.04
CA GLU A 6 15.15 9.56 6.80
C GLU A 6 14.64 8.16 6.40
N ASP A 7 15.37 7.44 5.55
CA ASP A 7 15.04 6.06 5.15
C ASP A 7 15.10 5.10 6.35
N VAL A 8 16.07 5.27 7.26
CA VAL A 8 16.21 4.42 8.46
C VAL A 8 15.05 4.66 9.44
N VAL A 9 14.62 5.91 9.63
CA VAL A 9 13.46 6.24 10.47
C VAL A 9 12.16 5.70 9.84
N LEU A 10 12.03 5.79 8.51
CA LEU A 10 10.92 5.19 7.76
C LEU A 10 10.88 3.66 7.95
N ILE A 11 12.02 2.99 7.78
CA ILE A 11 12.13 1.53 7.96
C ILE A 11 11.84 1.14 9.41
N ALA A 12 12.37 1.87 10.38
CA ALA A 12 12.10 1.62 11.81
C ALA A 12 10.62 1.83 12.16
N ARG A 13 9.94 2.81 11.55
CA ARG A 13 8.48 2.99 11.68
C ARG A 13 7.68 1.91 10.96
N MET A 14 8.21 1.33 9.87
CA MET A 14 7.57 0.25 9.11
C MET A 14 7.70 -1.12 9.80
N MET A 15 8.81 -1.39 10.48
CA MET A 15 9.12 -2.64 11.18
C MET A 15 7.98 -3.19 12.08
N PRO A 16 7.38 -2.42 13.00
CA PRO A 16 6.32 -2.92 13.86
C PRO A 16 5.06 -3.34 13.08
N TRP A 17 4.77 -2.69 11.95
CA TRP A 17 3.64 -3.06 11.09
C TRP A 17 3.80 -4.43 10.45
N ARG A 18 5.03 -4.93 10.33
CA ARG A 18 5.31 -6.27 9.79
C ARG A 18 4.78 -7.41 10.67
N VAL A 19 4.60 -7.15 11.96
CA VAL A 19 4.01 -8.10 12.92
C VAL A 19 2.54 -7.75 13.19
N VAL A 20 2.21 -6.45 13.25
CA VAL A 20 0.86 -5.99 13.55
C VAL A 20 -0.12 -6.30 12.41
N LEU A 21 0.26 -6.15 11.14
CA LEU A 21 -0.64 -6.37 9.99
C LEU A 21 -1.19 -7.80 9.87
N PRO A 22 -0.38 -8.88 9.95
CA PRO A 22 -0.88 -10.25 9.84
C PRO A 22 -1.78 -10.66 11.01
N VAL A 23 -1.60 -10.03 12.18
CA VAL A 23 -2.47 -10.23 13.34
C VAL A 23 -3.75 -9.41 13.18
N ALA A 24 -3.62 -8.11 12.88
CA ALA A 24 -4.75 -7.20 12.73
C ALA A 24 -5.72 -7.62 11.63
N LYS A 25 -5.25 -8.16 10.50
CA LYS A 25 -6.13 -8.68 9.43
C LYS A 25 -7.02 -9.85 9.89
N ARG A 26 -6.63 -10.57 10.95
CA ARG A 26 -7.43 -11.68 11.50
C ARG A 26 -8.48 -11.22 12.50
N VAL A 27 -8.37 -10.02 13.06
CA VAL A 27 -9.24 -9.55 14.16
C VAL A 27 -9.99 -8.25 13.83
N ILE A 28 -9.55 -7.50 12.82
CA ILE A 28 -10.04 -6.15 12.54
C ILE A 28 -10.59 -6.09 11.10
N PRO A 29 -11.81 -5.54 10.89
CA PRO A 29 -12.36 -5.27 9.57
C PRO A 29 -11.44 -4.35 8.75
N LEU A 30 -11.33 -4.64 7.45
CA LEU A 30 -10.50 -3.88 6.51
C LEU A 30 -10.75 -2.37 6.56
N SER A 31 -12.00 -1.95 6.70
CA SER A 31 -12.41 -0.54 6.79
C SER A 31 -11.80 0.19 7.99
N THR A 32 -11.74 -0.48 9.15
CA THR A 32 -11.13 0.07 10.37
C THR A 32 -9.61 0.16 10.23
N LEU A 33 -8.99 -0.85 9.62
CA LEU A 33 -7.55 -0.84 9.31
C LEU A 33 -7.18 0.33 8.38
N VAL A 34 -7.95 0.53 7.32
CA VAL A 34 -7.74 1.66 6.40
C VAL A 34 -7.90 2.99 7.13
N SER A 35 -8.93 3.16 7.95
CA SER A 35 -9.18 4.40 8.69
C SER A 35 -8.05 4.72 9.69
N VAL A 36 -7.47 3.71 10.35
CA VAL A 36 -6.34 3.87 11.27
C VAL A 36 -5.02 4.15 10.51
N MET A 37 -4.91 3.68 9.28
CA MET A 37 -3.74 3.89 8.42
C MET A 37 -3.80 5.18 7.61
N GLU A 38 -4.99 5.75 7.45
CA GLU A 38 -5.21 7.09 6.96
C GLU A 38 -4.80 8.09 8.04
N LEU A 39 -3.49 8.32 8.21
CA LEU A 39 -3.03 9.39 9.09
C LEU A 39 -3.30 10.74 8.41
N PRO A 40 -4.11 11.62 9.01
CA PRO A 40 -4.26 12.98 8.54
C PRO A 40 -3.04 13.78 9.00
N ARG A 41 -1.91 13.66 8.29
CA ARG A 41 -0.78 14.59 8.48
C ARG A 41 -0.64 15.53 7.28
N ARG A 42 -1.01 16.77 7.60
CA ARG A 42 -0.91 18.04 6.88
C ARG A 42 0.43 18.22 6.13
N PHE A 43 0.32 18.75 4.90
CA PHE A 43 1.26 19.70 4.29
C PHE A 43 2.73 19.26 4.15
N LEU A 44 3.01 18.15 3.47
CA LEU A 44 4.33 17.94 2.86
C LEU A 44 4.24 18.19 1.35
N GLU A 45 5.14 19.02 0.80
CA GLU A 45 5.24 19.26 -0.63
C GLU A 45 5.31 17.93 -1.39
N ARG A 46 4.43 17.77 -2.39
CA ARG A 46 4.39 16.58 -3.22
C ARG A 46 5.71 16.41 -3.97
N ARG A 47 6.44 15.33 -3.69
CA ARG A 47 7.72 15.00 -4.36
C ARG A 47 7.65 13.61 -5.00
N PRO A 48 7.42 13.51 -6.33
CA PRO A 48 7.20 12.23 -7.02
C PRO A 48 8.40 11.27 -6.94
N LEU A 49 9.62 11.77 -6.75
CA LEU A 49 10.80 10.94 -6.51
C LEU A 49 10.80 10.25 -5.13
N ARG A 50 10.20 10.87 -4.10
CA ARG A 50 10.01 10.24 -2.78
C ARG A 50 8.88 9.21 -2.81
N GLU A 51 7.81 9.45 -3.56
CA GLU A 51 6.68 8.52 -3.71
C GLU A 51 7.12 7.15 -4.25
N LYS A 52 7.85 7.13 -5.38
CA LYS A 52 8.42 5.89 -5.93
C LYS A 52 9.38 5.20 -4.95
N ARG A 53 10.16 5.99 -4.21
CA ARG A 53 11.12 5.47 -3.22
C ARG A 53 10.40 4.81 -2.04
N VAL A 54 9.33 5.41 -1.53
CA VAL A 54 8.48 4.82 -0.47
C VAL A 54 7.78 3.56 -0.95
N ALA A 55 7.22 3.55 -2.15
CA ALA A 55 6.60 2.35 -2.72
C ALA A 55 7.62 1.19 -2.84
N SER A 56 8.84 1.49 -3.32
CA SER A 56 9.91 0.48 -3.40
C SER A 56 10.44 0.03 -2.03
N LEU A 57 10.52 0.93 -1.04
CA LEU A 57 10.88 0.58 0.34
C LEU A 57 9.80 -0.27 0.99
N ALA A 58 8.52 0.06 0.82
CA ALA A 58 7.41 -0.76 1.29
C ALA A 58 7.46 -2.17 0.69
N HIS A 59 7.81 -2.29 -0.59
CA HIS A 59 8.05 -3.58 -1.26
C HIS A 59 9.22 -4.37 -0.64
N ARG A 60 10.33 -3.71 -0.33
CA ARG A 60 11.51 -4.35 0.28
C ARG A 60 11.27 -4.72 1.75
N VAL A 61 10.60 -3.86 2.52
CA VAL A 61 10.33 -4.07 3.95
C VAL A 61 9.27 -5.12 4.17
N SER A 62 8.28 -5.23 3.28
CA SER A 62 7.34 -6.35 3.29
C SER A 62 8.03 -7.68 2.97
N GLY A 63 9.22 -7.68 2.35
CA GLY A 63 10.10 -8.85 2.22
C GLY A 63 9.50 -10.01 1.42
N LEU A 64 8.41 -9.76 0.70
CA LEU A 64 7.55 -10.77 0.11
C LEU A 64 7.24 -10.31 -1.31
N GLY A 65 7.74 -11.06 -2.28
CA GLY A 65 7.77 -10.67 -3.69
C GLY A 65 6.42 -10.18 -4.22
N ALA A 66 6.47 -9.36 -5.28
CA ALA A 66 5.33 -8.70 -5.92
C ALA A 66 4.08 -9.57 -6.11
N ARG A 67 4.28 -10.89 -6.29
CA ARG A 67 3.28 -11.87 -6.68
C ARG A 67 2.74 -12.77 -5.57
N SER A 68 3.08 -12.57 -4.29
CA SER A 68 2.51 -13.43 -3.24
C SER A 68 1.08 -13.00 -2.85
N PRO A 69 0.04 -13.78 -3.16
CA PRO A 69 -1.36 -13.41 -2.88
C PRO A 69 -1.65 -13.29 -1.38
N ALA A 70 -0.90 -14.00 -0.53
CA ALA A 70 -1.12 -14.00 0.93
C ALA A 70 -0.80 -12.66 1.62
N ASN A 71 -0.01 -11.79 0.99
CA ASN A 71 0.58 -10.60 1.62
C ASN A 71 0.45 -9.32 0.78
N CYS A 72 -0.27 -9.36 -0.35
CA CYS A 72 -0.53 -8.20 -1.20
C CYS A 72 -1.23 -7.07 -0.42
N LEU A 73 -2.17 -7.42 0.44
CA LEU A 73 -2.92 -6.49 1.28
C LEU A 73 -2.02 -5.74 2.27
N GLU A 74 -1.15 -6.45 2.99
CA GLU A 74 -0.28 -5.86 4.00
C GLU A 74 0.71 -4.88 3.38
N ARG A 75 1.29 -5.27 2.23
CA ARG A 75 2.17 -4.40 1.45
C ARG A 75 1.45 -3.14 0.99
N SER A 76 0.25 -3.30 0.44
CA SER A 76 -0.52 -2.19 -0.10
C SER A 76 -1.03 -1.27 1.00
N LEU A 77 -1.40 -1.81 2.17
CA LEU A 77 -1.71 -1.01 3.36
C LEU A 77 -0.51 -0.21 3.86
N LEU A 78 0.68 -0.82 3.89
CA LEU A 78 1.91 -0.13 4.25
C LEU A 78 2.20 1.01 3.25
N ALA A 79 2.17 0.73 1.95
CA ALA A 79 2.36 1.74 0.92
C ALA A 79 1.32 2.86 1.03
N TYR A 80 0.04 2.52 1.22
CA TYR A 80 -1.07 3.46 1.38
C TYR A 80 -0.80 4.43 2.55
N ARG A 81 -0.45 3.91 3.73
CA ARG A 81 -0.13 4.73 4.91
C ARG A 81 0.98 5.74 4.63
N PHE A 82 2.11 5.29 4.09
CA PHE A 82 3.26 6.18 3.90
C PHE A 82 3.09 7.13 2.72
N LEU A 83 2.36 6.74 1.67
CA LEU A 83 1.98 7.65 0.59
C LEU A 83 0.96 8.70 1.07
N SER A 84 0.05 8.32 1.97
CA SER A 84 -0.88 9.24 2.62
C SER A 84 -0.13 10.24 3.52
N GLU A 85 0.85 9.76 4.29
CA GLU A 85 1.73 10.63 5.10
C GLU A 85 2.52 11.65 4.25
N MET A 86 2.72 11.40 2.95
CA MET A 86 3.40 12.31 2.02
C MET A 86 2.45 13.22 1.24
N GLY A 87 1.13 13.16 1.50
CA GLY A 87 0.15 13.97 0.76
C GLY A 87 -0.03 13.57 -0.70
N ALA A 88 0.36 12.34 -1.09
CA ALA A 88 0.31 11.89 -2.47
C ALA A 88 -1.12 11.56 -2.97
N GLY A 89 -2.12 11.61 -2.09
CA GLY A 89 -3.51 11.23 -2.38
C GLY A 89 -3.64 9.78 -2.85
N PRO A 90 -3.02 8.78 -2.17
CA PRO A 90 -3.08 7.41 -2.63
C PRO A 90 -4.49 6.83 -2.52
N ARG A 91 -4.78 5.87 -3.39
CA ARG A 91 -5.98 5.04 -3.35
C ARG A 91 -5.57 3.59 -3.19
N LEU A 92 -5.99 2.97 -2.10
CA LEU A 92 -5.88 1.53 -1.93
C LEU A 92 -6.99 0.86 -2.74
N VAL A 93 -6.65 -0.06 -3.64
CA VAL A 93 -7.60 -0.78 -4.49
C VAL A 93 -7.51 -2.27 -4.20
N LEU A 94 -8.67 -2.88 -4.04
CA LEU A 94 -8.88 -4.32 -3.93
C LEU A 94 -9.49 -4.80 -5.24
N GLY A 95 -8.91 -5.82 -5.84
CA GLY A 95 -9.45 -6.45 -7.03
C GLY A 95 -9.43 -7.96 -6.92
N VAL A 96 -10.20 -8.60 -7.79
CA VAL A 96 -10.28 -10.05 -7.89
C VAL A 96 -10.04 -10.49 -9.32
N ARG A 97 -9.48 -11.67 -9.50
CA ARG A 97 -9.45 -12.35 -10.79
C ARG A 97 -9.98 -13.76 -10.64
N LYS A 98 -10.57 -14.28 -11.71
CA LYS A 98 -10.96 -15.68 -11.79
C LYS A 98 -9.79 -16.48 -12.35
N GLN A 99 -9.39 -17.54 -11.65
CA GLN A 99 -8.38 -18.47 -12.11
C GLN A 99 -8.96 -19.89 -12.11
N GLY A 100 -9.47 -20.33 -13.26
CA GLY A 100 -10.19 -21.61 -13.36
C GLY A 100 -11.44 -21.62 -12.48
N ALA A 101 -11.48 -22.55 -11.51
CA ALA A 101 -12.57 -22.69 -10.56
C ALA A 101 -12.41 -21.83 -9.29
N THR A 102 -11.28 -21.12 -9.12
CA THR A 102 -11.00 -20.32 -7.93
C THR A 102 -11.05 -18.82 -8.23
N VAL A 103 -11.30 -18.03 -7.18
CA VAL A 103 -11.22 -16.57 -7.21
C VAL A 103 -10.02 -16.15 -6.38
N GLU A 104 -9.11 -15.40 -6.98
CA GLU A 104 -7.95 -14.83 -6.29
C GLU A 104 -8.15 -13.34 -6.06
N GLY A 105 -8.01 -12.91 -4.80
CA GLY A 105 -7.99 -11.50 -4.43
C GLY A 105 -6.58 -10.92 -4.51
N HIS A 106 -6.49 -9.63 -4.86
CA HIS A 106 -5.26 -8.86 -4.88
C HIS A 106 -5.51 -7.43 -4.42
N ALA A 107 -4.50 -6.82 -3.82
CA ALA A 107 -4.58 -5.46 -3.31
C ALA A 107 -3.36 -4.67 -3.79
N TRP A 108 -3.59 -3.46 -4.29
CA TRP A 108 -2.55 -2.54 -4.77
C TRP A 108 -2.86 -1.10 -4.35
N VAL A 109 -1.87 -0.21 -4.51
CA VAL A 109 -2.06 1.22 -4.29
C VAL A 109 -1.88 1.97 -5.59
N GLU A 110 -2.79 2.89 -5.86
CA GLU A 110 -2.73 3.82 -6.99
C GLU A 110 -2.45 5.23 -6.50
N VAL A 111 -1.61 5.95 -7.23
CA VAL A 111 -1.40 7.40 -7.09
C VAL A 111 -1.59 8.00 -8.47
N ASP A 112 -2.44 9.02 -8.60
CA ASP A 112 -2.85 9.59 -9.89
C ASP A 112 -3.32 8.53 -10.92
N GLY A 113 -4.04 7.50 -10.45
CA GLY A 113 -4.53 6.40 -11.30
C GLY A 113 -3.44 5.42 -11.78
N ARG A 114 -2.22 5.48 -11.22
CA ARG A 114 -1.11 4.59 -11.57
C ARG A 114 -0.79 3.66 -10.42
N ALA A 115 -0.76 2.36 -10.70
CA ALA A 115 -0.32 1.34 -9.74
C ALA A 115 1.14 1.59 -9.35
N MET A 116 1.40 1.62 -8.04
CA MET A 116 2.71 1.96 -7.49
C MET A 116 3.50 0.71 -7.10
N GLY A 117 4.65 0.50 -7.75
CA GLY A 117 5.61 -0.55 -7.38
C GLY A 117 5.29 -1.96 -7.91
N GLU A 118 4.30 -2.07 -8.81
CA GLU A 118 3.91 -3.31 -9.48
C GLU A 118 3.31 -3.01 -10.87
N PRO A 119 3.26 -3.98 -11.80
CA PRO A 119 2.56 -3.83 -13.09
C PRO A 119 1.09 -3.47 -12.87
N ALA A 120 0.46 -2.81 -13.84
CA ALA A 120 -0.95 -2.47 -13.72
C ALA A 120 -1.77 -3.76 -13.51
N PRO A 121 -2.56 -3.86 -12.43
CA PRO A 121 -3.28 -5.11 -12.13
C PRO A 121 -4.31 -5.49 -13.19
N GLN A 122 -4.74 -4.51 -14.00
CA GLN A 122 -5.55 -4.69 -15.20
C GLN A 122 -4.81 -5.54 -16.25
N ASP A 123 -3.50 -5.32 -16.44
CA ASP A 123 -2.65 -6.13 -17.33
C ASP A 123 -2.48 -7.57 -16.82
N LEU A 124 -2.77 -7.79 -15.53
CA LEU A 124 -2.72 -9.10 -14.86
C LEU A 124 -4.09 -9.76 -14.73
N GLY A 125 -5.14 -9.15 -15.30
CA GLY A 125 -6.51 -9.67 -15.31
C GLY A 125 -7.29 -9.48 -14.00
N TYR A 126 -6.83 -8.60 -13.10
CA TYR A 126 -7.58 -8.26 -11.88
C TYR A 126 -8.61 -7.16 -12.17
N ALA A 127 -9.86 -7.44 -11.85
CA ALA A 127 -10.95 -6.47 -11.89
C ALA A 127 -11.07 -5.78 -10.51
N PRO A 128 -10.99 -4.45 -10.43
CA PRO A 128 -11.18 -3.73 -9.17
C PRO A 128 -12.61 -3.92 -8.65
N THR A 129 -12.75 -4.20 -7.36
CA THR A 129 -14.05 -4.42 -6.69
C THR A 129 -14.34 -3.29 -5.71
N THR A 130 -13.37 -2.94 -4.88
CA THR A 130 -13.50 -1.90 -3.85
C THR A 130 -12.23 -1.06 -3.83
N SER A 131 -12.39 0.25 -3.63
CA SER A 131 -11.26 1.14 -3.42
C SER A 131 -11.49 2.09 -2.26
N PHE A 132 -10.43 2.41 -1.54
CA PHE A 132 -10.40 3.40 -0.48
C PHE A 132 -9.45 4.51 -0.89
N ALA A 133 -9.98 5.70 -1.14
CA ALA A 133 -9.16 6.88 -1.38
C ALA A 133 -8.77 7.50 -0.04
N ALA A 134 -7.51 7.88 0.12
CA ALA A 134 -7.14 8.78 1.19
C ALA A 134 -7.88 10.10 0.96
N SER A 135 -8.49 10.63 2.00
CA SER A 135 -9.20 11.90 1.97
C SER A 135 -8.28 12.98 1.38
N ALA A 136 -8.63 13.46 0.19
CA ALA A 136 -7.94 14.60 -0.39
C ALA A 136 -8.15 15.80 0.54
N PRO A 137 -7.12 16.64 0.75
CA PRO A 137 -7.31 17.87 1.50
C PRO A 137 -8.37 18.71 0.78
N ARG A 138 -9.44 19.08 1.49
CA ARG A 138 -10.36 20.14 1.07
C ARG A 138 -9.66 21.49 1.19
#